data_AF-A0A256BMN2-F1
#
_entry.id   AF-A0A256BMN2-F1
#
_cell.length_a   1.000
_cell.length_b   1.000
_cell.length_c   1.000
_cell.angle_alpha   90.00
_cell.angle_beta   90.00
_cell.angle_gamma   90.00
#
_symmetry.space_group_name_H-M   'P 1'
#
loop_
_entity.id
_entity.type
_entity.pdbx_description
1 polymer ?
#
loop_
_entity_poly.entity_id
_entity_poly.type
_entity_poly.pdbx_seq_one_letter_code
_entity_poly.pdbx_strand_id
1 'polypeptide(L)'
;MSNDALKPDLHAIQKSVVDVLTQVRDLMNYASQKLESSNGKELRYAEHAKSIENEITKVKNLELRMAISAPMKAGKSTIINAIVGKDILPSRYSKYH
;
A
#
# COMPACT_ATOMS: atom_id res chain seq x y z
N MET A 1 19.64 -15.86 25.49
CA MET A 1 18.29 -16.30 25.08
C MET A 1 17.82 -15.32 24.02
N SER A 2 17.89 -15.71 22.75
CA SER A 2 17.72 -14.80 21.60
C SER A 2 16.23 -14.58 21.32
N ASN A 3 15.78 -13.33 21.33
CA ASN A 3 14.42 -12.88 20.99
C ASN A 3 14.13 -13.00 19.48
N ASP A 4 14.27 -14.19 18.90
CA ASP A 4 14.03 -14.44 17.47
C ASP A 4 12.56 -14.81 17.16
N ALA A 5 11.68 -14.73 18.16
CA ALA A 5 10.35 -15.34 18.14
C ALA A 5 9.24 -14.56 17.39
N LEU A 6 9.50 -13.37 16.84
CA LEU A 6 8.43 -12.54 16.27
C LEU A 6 8.89 -11.71 15.08
N LYS A 7 9.52 -12.32 14.07
CA LYS A 7 9.51 -11.73 12.73
C LYS A 7 8.27 -12.24 12.00
N PRO A 8 7.18 -11.45 11.91
CA PRO A 8 6.10 -11.83 11.03
C PRO A 8 6.66 -12.03 9.63
N ASP A 9 6.37 -13.19 9.04
CA ASP A 9 6.71 -13.45 7.65
C ASP A 9 5.91 -12.46 6.78
N LEU A 10 6.62 -11.46 6.26
CA LEU A 10 6.06 -10.41 5.42
C LEU A 10 5.31 -10.99 4.22
N HIS A 11 5.82 -12.09 3.66
CA HIS A 11 5.16 -12.78 2.54
C HIS A 11 3.89 -13.50 3.00
N ALA A 12 3.89 -14.12 4.18
CA ALA A 12 2.68 -14.73 4.73
C ALA A 12 1.57 -13.69 4.98
N ILE A 13 1.92 -12.53 5.56
CA ILE A 13 0.97 -11.43 5.77
C ILE A 13 0.48 -10.89 4.43
N GLN A 14 1.40 -10.60 3.50
CA GLN A 14 1.05 -10.11 2.17
C GLN A 14 0.05 -11.05 1.48
N LYS A 15 0.34 -12.35 1.48
CA LYS A 15 -0.53 -13.38 0.90
C LYS A 15 -1.91 -13.38 1.56
N SER A 16 -1.96 -13.39 2.90
CA SER A 16 -3.22 -13.38 3.63
C SER A 16 -4.07 -12.14 3.31
N VAL A 17 -3.46 -10.97 3.18
CA VAL A 17 -4.17 -9.73 2.83
C VAL A 17 -4.69 -9.78 1.39
N VAL A 18 -3.87 -10.27 0.45
CA VAL A 18 -4.28 -10.46 -0.96
C VAL A 18 -5.45 -11.44 -1.06
N ASP A 19 -5.42 -12.53 -0.30
CA ASP A 19 -6.47 -13.55 -0.33
C ASP A 19 -7.82 -12.97 0.16
N VAL A 20 -7.80 -12.20 1.25
CA VAL A 20 -9.01 -11.54 1.78
C VAL A 20 -9.54 -10.49 0.80
N LEU A 21 -8.69 -9.61 0.29
CA LEU A 21 -9.12 -8.59 -0.67
C LEU A 21 -9.67 -9.21 -1.95
N THR A 22 -9.09 -10.32 -2.41
CA THR A 22 -9.57 -11.09 -3.56
C THR A 22 -10.98 -11.63 -3.32
N GLN A 23 -11.23 -12.23 -2.14
CA GLN A 23 -12.56 -12.70 -1.76
C GLN A 23 -13.61 -11.58 -1.74
N VAL A 24 -13.24 -10.40 -1.19
CA VAL A 24 -14.16 -9.25 -1.16
C VAL A 24 -14.44 -8.75 -2.57
N ARG A 25 -13.44 -8.64 -3.44
CA ARG A 25 -13.62 -8.26 -4.85
C ARG A 25 -14.58 -9.21 -5.56
N ASP A 26 -14.39 -10.51 -5.39
CA ASP A 26 -15.22 -11.53 -6.05
C ASP A 26 -16.67 -11.47 -5.56
N LEU A 27 -16.88 -11.22 -4.26
CA LEU A 27 -18.21 -10.97 -3.71
C LEU A 27 -18.86 -9.70 -4.28
N MET A 28 -18.10 -8.62 -4.45
CA MET A 28 -18.60 -7.37 -5.05
C MET A 28 -18.96 -7.57 -6.53
N ASN A 29 -18.16 -8.31 -7.28
CA ASN A 29 -18.45 -8.67 -8.67
C ASN A 29 -19.72 -9.53 -8.77
N TYR A 30 -19.85 -10.53 -7.90
CA TYR A 30 -21.04 -11.37 -7.82
C TYR A 30 -22.30 -10.53 -7.49
N ALA A 31 -22.21 -9.64 -6.50
CA ALA A 31 -23.31 -8.74 -6.15
C ALA A 31 -23.67 -7.79 -7.30
N SER A 32 -22.67 -7.25 -8.01
CA SER A 32 -22.90 -6.42 -9.19
C SER A 32 -23.71 -7.19 -10.24
N GLN A 33 -23.29 -8.42 -10.59
CA GLN A 33 -23.93 -9.25 -11.62
C GLN A 33 -25.31 -9.78 -11.22
N LYS A 34 -25.52 -10.08 -9.93
CA LYS A 34 -26.80 -10.64 -9.46
C LYS A 34 -27.85 -9.57 -9.21
N LEU A 35 -27.42 -8.33 -8.95
CA LEU A 35 -28.29 -7.19 -8.64
C LEU A 35 -28.53 -6.26 -9.85
N GLU A 36 -28.13 -6.65 -11.07
CA GLU A 36 -28.29 -5.91 -12.35
C GLU A 36 -29.74 -5.54 -12.72
N SER A 37 -30.73 -5.88 -11.90
CA SER A 37 -32.15 -5.62 -12.16
C SER A 37 -32.82 -4.74 -11.12
N SER A 38 -32.13 -4.18 -10.12
CA SER A 38 -32.78 -3.39 -9.08
C SER A 38 -31.97 -2.18 -8.60
N ASN A 39 -32.37 -0.99 -9.06
CA ASN A 39 -32.18 0.30 -8.41
C ASN A 39 -30.72 0.76 -8.15
N GLY A 40 -29.98 1.15 -9.20
CA GLY A 40 -28.86 2.14 -9.14
C GLY A 40 -27.66 1.86 -8.22
N LYS A 41 -27.69 0.80 -7.41
CA LYS A 41 -26.62 0.34 -6.52
C LYS A 41 -25.59 -0.52 -7.26
N GLU A 42 -25.95 -0.97 -8.44
CA GLU A 42 -25.14 -1.78 -9.35
C GLU A 42 -23.80 -1.11 -9.72
N LEU A 43 -23.84 0.16 -10.14
CA LEU A 43 -22.63 0.95 -10.42
C LEU A 43 -21.69 1.01 -9.22
N ARG A 44 -22.23 1.03 -7.99
CA ARG A 44 -21.43 1.14 -6.77
C ARG A 44 -20.64 -0.13 -6.50
N TYR A 45 -21.22 -1.31 -6.73
CA TYR A 45 -20.51 -2.59 -6.50
C TYR A 45 -19.36 -2.79 -7.49
N ALA A 46 -19.58 -2.48 -8.78
CA ALA A 46 -18.54 -2.52 -9.79
C ALA A 46 -17.40 -1.51 -9.50
N GLU A 47 -17.75 -0.29 -9.08
CA GLU A 47 -16.76 0.72 -8.66
C GLU A 47 -15.95 0.26 -7.44
N HIS A 48 -16.61 -0.35 -6.44
CA HIS A 48 -15.94 -0.90 -5.26
C HIS A 48 -15.02 -2.06 -5.62
N ALA A 49 -15.44 -2.98 -6.49
CA ALA A 49 -14.60 -4.07 -6.98
C ALA A 49 -13.34 -3.54 -7.68
N LYS A 50 -13.48 -2.51 -8.51
CA LYS A 50 -12.34 -1.83 -9.17
C LYS A 50 -11.40 -1.16 -8.18
N SER A 51 -11.94 -0.52 -7.13
CA SER A 51 -11.13 0.08 -6.07
C SER A 51 -10.32 -0.98 -5.32
N ILE A 52 -10.94 -2.13 -4.99
CA ILE A 52 -10.28 -3.25 -4.31
C ILE A 52 -9.16 -3.84 -5.17
N GLU A 53 -9.36 -3.96 -6.50
CA GLU A 53 -8.30 -4.43 -7.42
C GLU A 53 -7.05 -3.53 -7.37
N ASN A 54 -7.23 -2.21 -7.26
CA ASN A 54 -6.11 -1.28 -7.10
C ASN A 54 -5.38 -1.51 -5.78
N GLU A 55 -6.10 -1.77 -4.68
CA GLU A 55 -5.47 -2.06 -3.38
C GLU A 55 -4.76 -3.43 -3.37
N ILE A 56 -5.31 -4.45 -4.03
CA ILE A 56 -4.64 -5.74 -4.24
C ILE A 56 -3.30 -5.53 -4.94
N THR A 57 -3.27 -4.69 -5.98
CA THR A 57 -2.05 -4.38 -6.73
C THR A 57 -0.99 -3.71 -5.84
N LYS A 58 -1.38 -2.73 -5.02
CA LYS A 58 -0.46 -2.06 -4.08
C LYS A 58 0.14 -3.04 -3.06
N VAL A 59 -0.68 -3.94 -2.51
CA VAL A 59 -0.23 -4.96 -1.56
C VAL A 59 0.70 -5.97 -2.25
N LYS A 60 0.40 -6.42 -3.47
CA LYS A 60 1.27 -7.30 -4.27
C LYS A 60 2.63 -6.66 -4.58
N ASN A 61 2.64 -5.37 -4.86
CA ASN A 61 3.87 -4.63 -5.15
C ASN A 61 4.66 -4.25 -3.90
N LEU A 62 4.17 -4.58 -2.70
CA LEU A 62 4.72 -4.11 -1.42
C LEU A 62 4.93 -2.58 -1.44
N GLU A 63 3.97 -1.84 -2.00
CA GLU A 63 3.97 -0.38 -2.01
C GLU A 63 3.71 0.16 -0.59
N LEU A 64 4.73 0.05 0.26
CA LEU A 64 4.71 0.52 1.63
C LEU A 64 4.82 2.04 1.64
N ARG A 65 3.76 2.72 2.09
CA ARG A 65 3.75 4.16 2.28
C ARG A 65 4.29 4.52 3.66
N MET A 66 5.47 5.12 3.71
CA MET A 66 6.01 5.74 4.92
C MET A 66 5.79 7.26 4.86
N ALA A 67 5.00 7.80 5.78
CA ALA A 67 4.87 9.24 5.95
C ALA A 67 6.03 9.77 6.81
N ILE A 68 6.77 10.75 6.30
CA ILE A 68 7.89 11.40 7.02
C ILE A 68 7.56 12.89 7.17
N SER A 69 7.39 13.34 8.41
CA SER A 69 7.18 14.76 8.76
C SER A 69 8.39 15.30 9.52
N ALA A 70 8.91 16.44 9.09
CA ALA A 70 10.00 17.15 9.75
C ALA A 70 9.83 18.67 9.55
N PRO A 71 10.22 19.51 10.52
CA PRO A 71 10.24 20.96 10.35
C PRO A 71 11.03 21.37 9.10
N MET A 72 10.64 22.47 8.46
CA MET A 72 11.39 22.98 7.29
C MET A 72 12.86 23.18 7.66
N LYS A 73 13.78 22.66 6.83
CA LYS A 73 15.25 22.63 7.02
C LYS A 73 15.80 21.59 8.01
N ALA A 74 14.98 20.72 8.60
CA ALA A 74 15.45 19.68 9.54
C ALA A 74 16.03 18.40 8.88
N GLY A 75 16.30 18.40 7.56
CA GLY A 75 16.97 17.27 6.91
C GLY A 75 16.05 16.13 6.45
N LYS A 76 14.78 16.39 6.10
CA LYS A 76 13.86 15.37 5.55
C LYS A 76 14.46 14.58 4.38
N SER A 77 15.10 15.26 3.42
CA SER A 77 15.78 14.60 2.30
C SER A 77 16.96 13.75 2.78
N THR A 78 17.70 14.23 3.79
CA THR A 78 18.82 13.49 4.39
C THR A 78 18.37 12.18 5.04
N ILE A 79 17.25 12.19 5.77
CA ILE A 79 16.68 10.98 6.37
C ILE A 79 16.22 10.00 5.29
N ILE A 80 15.56 10.49 4.23
CA ILE A 80 15.13 9.63 3.11
C ILE A 80 16.34 8.99 2.42
N ASN A 81 17.38 9.78 2.13
CA ASN A 81 18.58 9.28 1.47
C ASN A 81 19.34 8.27 2.35
N ALA A 82 19.35 8.46 3.67
CA ALA A 82 19.92 7.50 4.62
C ALA A 82 19.12 6.18 4.68
N ILE A 83 17.79 6.24 4.66
CA ILE A 83 16.92 5.05 4.62
C ILE A 83 17.11 4.26 3.32
N VAL A 84 17.20 4.96 2.18
CA VAL A 84 17.40 4.35 0.86
C VAL A 84 18.86 3.93 0.64
N GLY A 85 19.80 4.49 1.40
CA GLY A 85 21.24 4.30 1.23
C GLY A 85 21.82 4.94 -0.04
N LYS A 86 21.09 5.89 -0.65
CA LYS A 86 21.48 6.59 -1.89
C LYS A 86 20.99 8.03 -1.86
N ASP A 87 21.76 8.95 -2.44
CA ASP A 87 21.40 10.37 -2.53
C ASP A 87 20.40 10.62 -3.68
N ILE A 88 19.15 10.22 -3.47
CA ILE A 88 18.09 10.23 -4.50
C ILE A 88 17.29 11.54 -4.52
N LEU A 89 17.27 12.28 -3.41
CA LEU A 89 16.61 13.58 -3.29
C LEU A 89 17.67 14.66 -3.06
N PRO A 90 17.53 15.86 -3.67
CA PRO A 90 18.48 16.94 -3.45
C PRO A 90 18.50 17.35 -1.98
N SER A 91 19.62 17.12 -1.32
CA SER A 91 19.91 17.64 0.02
C SER A 91 20.53 19.03 -0.15
N ARG A 92 19.92 20.07 0.43
CA ARG A 92 20.37 21.48 0.27
C ARG A 92 21.73 21.79 0.90
N TYR A 93 22.45 20.78 1.40
CA TYR A 93 23.78 20.90 2.01
C TYR A 93 24.93 20.39 1.12
N SER A 94 24.66 19.84 -0.07
CA SER A 94 25.69 19.24 -0.93
C SER A 94 26.48 20.24 -1.82
N LYS A 95 26.61 21.51 -1.43
CA LYS A 95 27.44 22.48 -2.19
C LYS A 95 28.43 23.21 -1.29
N TYR A 96 29.39 22.48 -0.75
CA TYR A 96 30.74 22.95 -0.43
C TYR A 96 31.67 21.74 -0.41
N HIS A 97 32.23 21.39 -1.57
CA HIS A 97 33.60 20.91 -1.80
C HIS A 97 33.80 20.73 -3.30
#